data_AF-A0A7Y5UXG4-F1
#
_entry.id   AF-A0A7Y5UXG4-F1
#
_cell.length_a   1.000
_cell.length_b   1.000
_cell.length_c   1.000
_cell.angle_alpha   90.00
_cell.angle_beta   90.00
_cell.angle_gamma   90.00
#
_symmetry.space_group_name_H-M   'P 1'
#
loop_
_entity.id
_entity.type
_entity.pdbx_description
1 polymer ?
#
loop_
_entity_poly.entity_id
_entity_poly.type
_entity_poly.pdbx_seq_one_letter_code
_entity_poly.pdbx_strand_id
1 'polypeptide(L)'
;MSGHLIDRPNRYLARVALPGQVVEVHVPNPGRMHELMLPGRPVQITPAAGPQRKTAFDLQAVWHEQTWVCIDNRLGGRLARLVLEQHLLAELEPYHQVLAEVRCGASRLDFLLHGSPHCWVEAKSCTLLINGCGRFPDAPTVRGRRHLDELIARRQLGDRAAVLFVVQRPDALRLGPHDLTDPEFGVALRAAAAAGVALLAVTAAWT
;
A
#
# COMPACT_ATOMS: atom_id res chain seq x y z
N MET A 1 5.44 17.73 12.65
CA MET A 1 6.38 18.86 12.53
C MET A 1 6.89 18.90 11.10
N SER A 2 6.98 20.09 10.51
CA SER A 2 7.45 20.26 9.14
C SER A 2 8.97 20.42 9.08
N GLY A 3 9.60 19.81 8.08
CA GLY A 3 11.02 19.95 7.80
C GLY A 3 11.32 19.76 6.31
N HIS A 4 12.61 19.70 5.96
CA HIS A 4 13.04 19.41 4.59
C HIS A 4 13.95 18.18 4.57
N LEU A 5 13.69 17.26 3.65
CA LEU A 5 14.52 16.07 3.48
C LEU A 5 15.93 16.48 3.02
N ILE A 6 16.97 16.01 3.72
CA ILE A 6 18.36 16.19 3.30
C ILE A 6 18.75 15.01 2.42
N ASP A 7 18.64 13.81 2.96
CA ASP A 7 18.91 12.57 2.26
C ASP A 7 18.31 11.35 2.98
N ARG A 8 18.50 10.18 2.38
CA ARG A 8 18.10 8.87 2.91
C ARG A 8 19.30 7.93 2.90
N PRO A 9 20.16 7.95 3.94
CA PRO A 9 21.40 7.16 3.96
C PRO A 9 21.19 5.65 3.83
N ASN A 10 20.03 5.15 4.29
CA ASN A 10 19.65 3.75 4.12
C ASN A 10 18.13 3.59 4.15
N ARG A 11 17.63 2.37 3.91
CA ARG A 11 16.20 2.09 3.79
C ARG A 11 15.36 2.43 5.04
N TYR A 12 15.96 2.60 6.22
CA TYR A 12 15.26 2.86 7.48
C TYR A 12 15.61 4.20 8.14
N LEU A 13 16.46 5.01 7.51
CA LEU A 13 16.96 6.27 8.06
C LEU A 13 16.90 7.38 7.02
N ALA A 14 16.41 8.54 7.43
CA ALA A 14 16.52 9.78 6.68
C ALA A 14 17.03 10.90 7.59
N ARG A 15 17.66 11.90 7.00
CA ARG A 15 18.05 13.12 7.70
C ARG A 15 17.14 14.26 7.27
N VAL A 16 16.63 15.02 8.24
CA VAL A 16 15.66 16.10 8.01
C VAL A 16 16.20 17.39 8.62
N ALA A 17 16.22 18.44 7.83
CA ALA A 17 16.49 19.79 8.29
C ALA A 17 15.25 20.38 8.96
N LEU A 18 15.41 20.78 10.21
CA LEU A 18 14.45 21.58 10.98
C LEU A 18 15.05 22.97 11.23
N PRO A 19 14.26 23.96 11.68
CA PRO A 19 14.81 25.26 12.07
C PRO A 19 15.93 25.09 13.12
N GLY A 20 17.16 25.44 12.75
CA GLY A 20 18.34 25.43 13.62
C GLY A 20 19.01 24.08 13.87
N GLN A 21 18.53 22.97 13.31
CA GLN A 21 19.15 21.65 13.52
C GLN A 21 18.86 20.64 12.41
N VAL A 22 19.69 19.59 12.35
CA VAL A 22 19.44 18.39 11.54
C VAL A 22 19.10 17.25 12.48
N VAL A 23 18.02 16.54 12.19
CA VAL A 23 17.59 15.37 12.97
C VAL A 23 17.57 14.12 12.12
N GLU A 24 17.90 12.99 12.75
CA GLU A 24 17.70 11.67 12.17
C GLU A 24 16.29 11.16 12.45
N VAL A 25 15.63 10.65 11.40
CA VAL A 25 14.26 10.15 11.46
C VAL A 25 14.21 8.72 10.93
N HIS A 26 13.38 7.90 11.57
CA HIS A 26 13.13 6.55 11.08
C HIS A 26 12.21 6.60 9.86
N VAL A 27 12.51 5.79 8.85
CA VAL A 27 11.68 5.64 7.65
C VAL A 27 10.89 4.33 7.77
N PRO A 28 9.57 4.38 8.06
CA PRO A 28 8.73 3.19 8.26
C PRO A 28 8.33 2.52 6.93
N ASN A 29 9.25 2.46 5.97
CA ASN A 29 9.04 1.84 4.67
C ASN A 29 10.37 1.42 4.04
N PRO A 30 10.61 0.11 3.86
CA PRO A 30 11.84 -0.39 3.26
C PRO A 30 11.90 -0.22 1.73
N GLY A 31 10.79 0.19 1.10
CA GLY A 31 10.67 0.41 -0.33
C GLY A 31 11.63 1.48 -0.86
N ARG A 32 11.86 1.46 -2.17
CA ARG A 32 12.85 2.33 -2.83
C ARG A 32 12.46 3.80 -2.77
N MET A 33 11.19 4.12 -3.03
CA MET A 33 10.63 5.48 -2.91
C MET A 33 11.51 6.54 -3.59
N HIS A 34 12.11 6.21 -4.75
CA HIS A 34 13.09 7.08 -5.41
C HIS A 34 12.47 8.42 -5.81
N GLU A 35 11.22 8.36 -6.25
CA GLU A 35 10.39 9.47 -6.65
C GLU A 35 9.86 10.29 -5.48
N LEU A 36 9.98 9.82 -4.22
CA LEU A 36 9.55 10.51 -2.99
C LEU A 36 10.74 11.02 -2.16
N MET A 37 11.85 10.29 -2.09
CA MET A 37 12.97 10.58 -1.20
C MET A 37 14.05 11.46 -1.85
N LEU A 38 13.67 12.52 -2.56
CA LEU A 38 14.59 13.48 -3.16
C LEU A 38 14.94 14.63 -2.19
N PRO A 39 16.23 15.04 -2.11
CA PRO A 39 16.66 16.17 -1.29
C PRO A 39 15.87 17.45 -1.53
N GLY A 40 15.68 18.25 -0.47
CA GLY A 40 14.98 19.53 -0.48
C GLY A 40 13.47 19.45 -0.36
N ARG A 41 12.87 18.25 -0.40
CA ARG A 41 11.41 18.13 -0.32
C ARG A 41 10.86 18.40 1.07
N PRO A 42 9.71 19.10 1.17
CA PRO A 42 9.00 19.23 2.44
C PRO A 42 8.59 17.86 2.97
N VAL A 43 8.73 17.67 4.28
CA VAL A 43 8.35 16.44 4.98
C VAL A 43 7.59 16.74 6.26
N GLN A 44 6.73 15.81 6.66
CA GLN A 44 6.15 15.75 7.99
C GLN A 44 6.84 14.66 8.80
N ILE A 45 7.21 15.01 10.04
CA ILE A 45 7.78 14.07 11.00
C ILE A 45 6.96 14.09 12.30
N THR A 46 6.90 12.94 12.98
CA THR A 46 6.16 12.77 14.24
C THR A 46 7.11 12.32 15.34
N PRO A 47 7.02 12.87 16.56
CA PRO A 47 7.77 12.36 17.71
C PRO A 47 7.45 10.89 17.94
N ALA A 48 8.47 10.10 18.25
CA ALA A 48 8.27 8.72 18.69
C ALA A 48 9.36 8.31 19.69
N ALA A 49 8.97 7.49 20.65
CA ALA A 49 9.82 7.06 21.74
C ALA A 49 9.70 5.54 21.93
N GLY A 50 10.76 4.93 22.48
CA GLY A 50 10.75 3.51 22.80
C GLY A 50 12.09 3.06 23.37
N PRO A 51 12.11 2.00 24.19
CA PRO A 51 13.30 1.58 24.95
C PRO A 51 14.50 1.18 24.08
N GLN A 52 14.29 0.81 22.82
CA GLN A 52 15.36 0.43 21.88
C GLN A 52 15.50 1.40 20.70
N ARG A 53 14.81 2.55 20.76
CA ARG A 53 14.73 3.45 19.61
C ARG A 53 15.96 4.36 19.54
N LYS A 54 16.56 4.44 18.34
CA LYS A 54 17.73 5.30 18.08
C LYS A 54 17.36 6.71 17.59
N THR A 55 16.23 6.84 16.90
CA THR A 55 15.75 8.12 16.36
C THR A 55 14.67 8.70 17.27
N ALA A 56 14.57 10.03 17.32
CA ALA A 56 13.53 10.74 18.07
C ALA A 56 12.22 10.92 17.26
N PHE A 57 12.26 10.72 15.94
CA PHE A 57 11.13 10.98 15.05
C PHE A 57 10.92 9.86 14.02
N ASP A 58 9.67 9.67 13.60
CA ASP A 58 9.31 8.92 12.40
C ASP A 58 9.07 9.91 11.24
N LEU A 59 9.52 9.54 10.05
CA LEU A 59 9.09 10.19 8.81
C LEU A 59 7.65 9.76 8.51
N GLN A 60 6.75 10.73 8.53
CA GLN A 60 5.31 10.49 8.40
C GLN A 60 4.84 10.65 6.96
N ALA A 61 5.20 11.76 6.32
CA ALA A 61 4.80 12.07 4.95
C ALA A 61 5.87 12.89 4.22
N VAL A 62 5.85 12.83 2.89
CA VAL A 62 6.66 13.66 2.01
C VAL A 62 5.75 14.41 1.05
N TRP A 63 6.05 15.69 0.80
CA TRP A 63 5.34 16.49 -0.18
C TRP A 63 5.82 16.14 -1.60
N HIS A 64 4.87 15.79 -2.45
CA HIS A 64 5.14 15.39 -3.82
C HIS A 64 3.93 15.72 -4.70
N GLU A 65 4.15 16.36 -5.84
CA GLU A 65 3.10 16.70 -6.83
C GLU A 65 1.85 17.35 -6.20
N GLN A 66 2.07 18.33 -5.32
CA GLN A 66 1.01 19.12 -4.66
C GLN A 66 0.16 18.36 -3.62
N THR A 67 0.58 17.16 -3.20
CA THR A 67 -0.07 16.41 -2.12
C THR A 67 0.94 15.86 -1.11
N TRP A 68 0.46 15.56 0.09
CA TRP A 68 1.20 14.76 1.06
C TRP A 68 1.05 13.28 0.73
N VAL A 69 2.18 12.59 0.62
CA VAL A 69 2.25 11.14 0.42
C VAL A 69 2.72 10.49 1.72
N CYS A 70 1.90 9.61 2.29
CA CYS A 70 2.27 8.88 3.50
C CYS A 70 3.42 7.93 3.21
N ILE A 71 4.42 7.93 4.09
CA ILE A 71 5.57 7.03 4.00
C ILE A 71 5.32 5.71 4.75
N ASP A 72 4.41 5.67 5.72
CA ASP A 72 4.14 4.45 6.51
C ASP A 72 3.52 3.34 5.66
N ASN A 73 4.30 2.28 5.39
CA ASN A 73 3.84 1.15 4.57
C ASN A 73 2.69 0.35 5.21
N ARG A 74 2.47 0.49 6.52
CA ARG A 74 1.37 -0.17 7.25
C ARG A 74 0.03 0.49 6.98
N LEU A 75 0.02 1.76 6.55
CA LEU A 75 -1.20 2.52 6.38
C LEU A 75 -2.12 1.91 5.32
N GLY A 76 -1.56 1.41 4.21
CA GLY A 76 -2.34 0.74 3.17
C GLY A 76 -3.19 -0.42 3.69
N GLY A 77 -2.60 -1.33 4.47
CA GLY A 77 -3.33 -2.46 5.06
C GLY A 77 -4.37 -2.02 6.10
N ARG A 78 -4.07 -1.01 6.92
CA ARG A 78 -5.04 -0.44 7.87
C ARG A 78 -6.25 0.20 7.17
N LEU A 79 -6.00 0.94 6.10
CA LEU A 79 -7.07 1.57 5.30
C LEU A 79 -7.91 0.53 4.57
N ALA A 80 -7.29 -0.52 4.03
CA ALA A 80 -8.03 -1.63 3.43
C ALA A 80 -8.98 -2.28 4.45
N ARG A 81 -8.48 -2.57 5.65
CA ARG A 81 -9.30 -3.10 6.75
C ARG A 81 -10.47 -2.17 7.08
N LEU A 82 -10.20 -0.87 7.23
CA LEU A 82 -11.24 0.12 7.52
C LEU A 82 -12.32 0.14 6.44
N VAL A 83 -11.93 0.14 5.17
CA VAL A 83 -12.85 0.12 4.02
C VAL A 83 -13.77 -1.11 4.03
N LEU A 84 -13.21 -2.27 4.38
CA LEU A 84 -13.95 -3.53 4.48
C LEU A 84 -14.89 -3.56 5.69
N GLU A 85 -14.42 -3.16 6.87
CA GLU A 85 -15.19 -3.15 8.12
C GLU A 85 -16.32 -2.10 8.11
N GLN A 86 -16.15 -1.00 7.36
CA GLN A 86 -17.14 0.06 7.22
C GLN A 86 -18.07 -0.14 6.00
N HIS A 87 -17.93 -1.25 5.27
CA HIS A 87 -18.77 -1.59 4.11
C HIS A 87 -18.81 -0.49 3.03
N LEU A 88 -17.67 0.15 2.76
CA LEU A 88 -17.61 1.30 1.82
C LEU A 88 -17.57 0.89 0.34
N LEU A 89 -17.64 -0.41 0.05
CA LEU A 89 -17.57 -0.96 -1.31
C LEU A 89 -18.81 -1.83 -1.54
N ALA A 90 -19.74 -1.31 -2.35
CA ALA A 90 -20.98 -2.01 -2.70
C ALA A 90 -20.70 -3.36 -3.40
N GLU A 91 -19.58 -3.46 -4.12
CA GLU A 91 -19.12 -4.69 -4.76
C GLU A 91 -18.82 -5.81 -3.76
N LEU A 92 -18.67 -5.49 -2.47
CA LEU A 92 -18.37 -6.45 -1.41
C LEU A 92 -19.56 -6.66 -0.46
N GLU A 93 -20.75 -6.17 -0.78
CA GLU A 93 -21.96 -6.58 -0.07
C GLU A 93 -22.31 -8.07 -0.37
N PRO A 94 -22.99 -8.77 0.56
CA PRO A 94 -23.47 -8.33 1.88
C PRO A 94 -22.55 -8.77 3.03
N TYR A 95 -21.23 -8.76 2.85
CA TYR A 95 -20.33 -9.30 3.87
C TYR A 95 -20.16 -8.35 5.07
N HIS A 96 -20.43 -8.86 6.28
CA HIS A 96 -20.31 -8.07 7.52
C HIS A 96 -19.15 -8.48 8.43
N GLN A 97 -18.66 -9.71 8.31
CA GLN A 97 -17.58 -10.21 9.15
C GLN A 97 -16.26 -10.26 8.36
N VAL A 98 -15.27 -9.51 8.85
CA VAL A 98 -13.92 -9.44 8.28
C VAL A 98 -12.94 -10.18 9.18
N LEU A 99 -12.31 -11.22 8.66
CA LEU A 99 -11.18 -11.90 9.31
C LEU A 99 -9.88 -11.45 8.62
N ALA A 100 -8.82 -11.23 9.40
CA ALA A 100 -7.53 -10.76 8.87
C ALA A 100 -6.45 -11.85 8.94
N GLU A 101 -5.43 -11.75 8.08
CA GLU A 101 -4.23 -12.61 8.06
C GLU A 101 -4.56 -14.11 7.98
N VAL A 102 -5.50 -14.45 7.09
CA VAL A 102 -6.10 -15.79 7.00
C VAL A 102 -5.26 -16.69 6.10
N ARG A 103 -4.96 -17.91 6.58
CA ARG A 103 -4.22 -18.90 5.81
C ARG A 103 -5.00 -19.31 4.56
N CYS A 104 -4.35 -19.25 3.41
CA CYS A 104 -4.87 -19.68 2.12
C CYS A 104 -3.78 -20.47 1.38
N GLY A 105 -3.98 -21.78 1.17
CA GLY A 105 -2.96 -22.64 0.58
C GLY A 105 -1.63 -22.60 1.34
N ALA A 106 -0.56 -22.20 0.64
CA ALA A 106 0.81 -22.11 1.14
C ALA A 106 1.16 -20.75 1.80
N SER A 107 0.17 -19.91 2.03
CA SER A 107 0.33 -18.47 2.18
C SER A 107 -0.72 -17.89 3.12
N ARG A 108 -0.71 -16.57 3.28
CA ARG A 108 -1.71 -15.81 4.03
C ARG A 108 -2.17 -14.65 3.16
N LEU A 109 -3.47 -14.59 2.95
CA LEU A 109 -4.12 -13.43 2.33
C LEU A 109 -4.57 -12.47 3.42
N ASP A 110 -4.59 -11.18 3.09
CA ASP A 110 -4.81 -10.13 4.08
C ASP A 110 -6.17 -10.27 4.75
N PHE A 111 -7.23 -10.61 4.00
CA PHE A 111 -8.60 -10.70 4.55
C PHE A 111 -9.45 -11.83 3.97
N LEU A 112 -10.37 -12.32 4.80
CA LEU A 112 -11.49 -13.17 4.44
C LEU A 112 -12.78 -12.50 4.91
N LEU A 113 -13.68 -12.22 3.97
CA LEU A 113 -15.04 -11.81 4.25
C LEU A 113 -15.91 -13.06 4.40
N HIS A 114 -16.47 -13.26 5.59
CA HIS A 114 -17.23 -14.46 5.91
C HIS A 114 -18.64 -14.40 5.31
N GLY A 115 -19.02 -15.40 4.52
CA GLY A 115 -20.38 -15.59 4.01
C GLY A 115 -20.48 -16.86 3.18
N SER A 116 -21.57 -17.02 2.44
CA SER A 116 -21.77 -18.17 1.53
C SER A 116 -22.07 -17.65 0.11
N PRO A 117 -21.12 -17.72 -0.83
CA PRO A 117 -19.73 -18.17 -0.65
C PRO A 117 -18.88 -17.15 0.13
N HIS A 118 -17.67 -17.54 0.56
CA HIS A 118 -16.72 -16.62 1.17
C HIS A 118 -16.15 -15.65 0.11
N CYS A 119 -15.63 -14.48 0.54
CA CYS A 119 -14.85 -13.61 -0.34
C CYS A 119 -13.44 -13.37 0.21
N TRP A 120 -12.43 -13.77 -0.56
CA TRP A 120 -11.02 -13.56 -0.22
C TRP A 120 -10.54 -12.21 -0.76
N VAL A 121 -9.92 -11.40 0.09
CA VAL A 121 -9.47 -10.06 -0.31
C VAL A 121 -8.00 -9.90 0.03
N GLU A 122 -7.22 -9.52 -0.98
CA GLU A 122 -5.81 -9.16 -0.84
C GLU A 122 -5.64 -7.66 -1.05
N ALA A 123 -5.03 -6.96 -0.09
CA ALA A 123 -4.79 -5.54 -0.22
C ALA A 123 -3.44 -5.27 -0.91
N LYS A 124 -3.41 -4.25 -1.77
CA LYS A 124 -2.19 -3.75 -2.41
C LYS A 124 -2.07 -2.26 -2.16
N SER A 125 -0.99 -1.84 -1.54
CA SER A 125 -0.74 -0.41 -1.32
C SER A 125 -0.02 0.20 -2.51
N CYS A 126 -0.56 1.29 -3.05
CA CYS A 126 -0.02 2.00 -4.19
C CYS A 126 0.25 3.46 -3.82
N THR A 127 1.52 3.88 -3.91
CA THR A 127 1.96 5.27 -3.71
C THR A 127 2.57 5.88 -4.97
N LEU A 128 3.03 5.04 -5.90
CA LEU A 128 3.65 5.44 -7.15
C LEU A 128 2.58 5.96 -8.12
N LEU A 129 2.80 7.17 -8.63
CA LEU A 129 1.99 7.81 -9.65
C LEU A 129 2.88 8.16 -10.85
N ILE A 130 2.41 7.85 -12.05
CA ILE A 130 3.05 8.24 -13.31
C ILE A 130 1.99 8.86 -14.20
N ASN A 131 2.11 10.16 -14.48
CA ASN A 131 1.16 10.92 -15.30
C ASN A 131 -0.30 10.76 -14.81
N GLY A 132 -0.54 10.91 -13.51
CA GLY A 132 -1.88 10.77 -12.91
C GLY A 132 -2.40 9.33 -12.81
N CYS A 133 -1.62 8.32 -13.22
CA CYS A 133 -1.98 6.90 -13.11
C CYS A 133 -1.22 6.23 -11.96
N GLY A 134 -1.94 5.63 -11.02
CA GLY A 134 -1.38 4.73 -10.02
C GLY A 134 -0.72 3.53 -10.69
N ARG A 135 0.47 3.17 -10.23
CA ARG A 135 1.27 2.07 -10.78
C ARG A 135 1.70 1.13 -9.67
N PHE A 136 1.31 -0.14 -9.80
CA PHE A 136 1.72 -1.19 -8.87
C PHE A 136 2.32 -2.40 -9.60
N PRO A 137 3.44 -2.97 -9.13
CA PRO A 137 4.21 -2.55 -7.96
C PRO A 137 5.26 -1.47 -8.28
N ASP A 138 5.86 -0.88 -7.25
CA ASP A 138 7.02 0.03 -7.32
C ASP A 138 8.36 -0.71 -7.29
N ALA A 139 8.35 -2.02 -7.02
CA ALA A 139 9.47 -2.95 -7.14
C ALA A 139 8.97 -4.38 -7.47
N PRO A 140 9.79 -5.26 -8.09
CA PRO A 140 9.41 -6.64 -8.37
C PRO A 140 8.87 -7.38 -7.14
N THR A 141 7.76 -8.11 -7.28
CA THR A 141 7.03 -8.73 -6.16
C THR A 141 6.58 -10.16 -6.43
N VAL A 142 7.48 -11.11 -6.15
CA VAL A 142 7.16 -12.55 -6.19
C VAL A 142 6.01 -12.90 -5.23
N ARG A 143 5.97 -12.27 -4.05
CA ARG A 143 4.90 -12.47 -3.08
C ARG A 143 3.55 -12.03 -3.63
N GLY A 144 3.50 -10.86 -4.28
CA GLY A 144 2.27 -10.35 -4.88
C GLY A 144 1.71 -11.29 -5.94
N ARG A 145 2.57 -11.89 -6.77
CA ARG A 145 2.15 -12.88 -7.80
C ARG A 145 1.55 -14.14 -7.19
N ARG A 146 2.20 -14.73 -6.19
CA ARG A 146 1.67 -15.93 -5.49
C ARG A 146 0.28 -15.69 -4.90
N HIS A 147 0.06 -14.51 -4.32
CA HIS A 147 -1.26 -14.17 -3.77
C HIS A 147 -2.33 -14.05 -4.87
N LEU A 148 -1.98 -13.59 -6.09
CA LEU A 148 -2.91 -13.59 -7.23
C LEU A 148 -3.27 -15.02 -7.65
N ASP A 149 -2.30 -15.92 -7.71
CA ASP A 149 -2.54 -17.34 -8.02
C ASP A 149 -3.47 -18.00 -6.98
N GLU A 150 -3.31 -17.64 -5.71
CA GLU A 150 -4.19 -18.10 -4.63
C GLU A 150 -5.62 -17.58 -4.79
N LEU A 151 -5.80 -16.31 -5.13
CA LEU A 151 -7.13 -15.75 -5.40
C LEU A 151 -7.81 -16.44 -6.59
N ILE A 152 -7.05 -16.74 -7.66
CA ILE A 152 -7.54 -17.53 -8.80
C ILE A 152 -7.98 -18.92 -8.33
N ALA A 153 -7.16 -19.60 -7.52
CA ALA A 153 -7.51 -20.92 -6.98
C ALA A 153 -8.79 -20.86 -6.12
N ARG A 154 -9.01 -19.79 -5.33
CA ARG A 154 -10.26 -19.61 -4.57
C ARG A 154 -11.47 -19.42 -5.48
N ARG A 155 -11.34 -18.65 -6.57
CA ARG A 155 -12.40 -18.53 -7.60
C ARG A 155 -12.79 -19.90 -8.19
N GLN A 156 -11.80 -20.74 -8.49
CA GLN A 156 -12.03 -22.09 -9.04
C GLN A 156 -12.75 -23.02 -8.05
N LEU A 157 -12.59 -22.79 -6.74
CA LEU A 157 -13.30 -23.51 -5.68
C LEU A 157 -14.70 -22.97 -5.39
N GLY A 158 -15.18 -21.96 -6.14
CA GLY A 158 -16.51 -21.38 -5.99
C GLY A 158 -16.60 -20.18 -5.05
N ASP A 159 -15.48 -19.76 -4.44
CA ASP A 159 -15.45 -18.55 -3.63
C ASP A 159 -15.45 -17.27 -4.48
N ARG A 160 -15.81 -16.15 -3.85
CA ARG A 160 -15.51 -14.81 -4.38
C ARG A 160 -14.06 -14.44 -4.02
N ALA A 161 -13.47 -13.58 -4.84
CA ALA A 161 -12.11 -13.10 -4.60
C ALA A 161 -11.96 -11.68 -5.14
N ALA A 162 -11.18 -10.86 -4.45
CA ALA A 162 -10.87 -9.50 -4.86
C ALA A 162 -9.42 -9.11 -4.54
N VAL A 163 -8.87 -8.25 -5.38
CA VAL A 163 -7.70 -7.43 -5.04
C VAL A 163 -8.20 -6.03 -4.74
N LEU A 164 -7.88 -5.51 -3.56
CA LEU A 164 -8.20 -4.15 -3.15
C LEU A 164 -6.95 -3.28 -3.18
N PHE A 165 -6.85 -2.41 -4.18
CA PHE A 165 -5.78 -1.43 -4.25
C PHE A 165 -6.12 -0.20 -3.41
N VAL A 166 -5.29 0.08 -2.42
CA VAL A 166 -5.35 1.32 -1.65
C VAL A 166 -4.33 2.29 -2.23
N VAL A 167 -4.84 3.23 -3.02
CA VAL A 167 -4.06 4.27 -3.67
C VAL A 167 -3.94 5.45 -2.70
N GLN A 168 -2.78 5.59 -2.05
CA GLN A 168 -2.52 6.64 -1.06
C GLN A 168 -2.13 7.97 -1.72
N ARG A 169 -2.85 8.29 -2.80
CA ARG A 169 -2.66 9.43 -3.70
C ARG A 169 -4.04 9.90 -4.16
N PRO A 170 -4.61 10.96 -3.55
CA PRO A 170 -5.93 11.44 -3.93
C PRO A 170 -5.98 12.05 -5.34
N ASP A 171 -4.81 12.37 -5.89
CA ASP A 171 -4.57 12.86 -7.23
C ASP A 171 -4.48 11.74 -8.29
N ALA A 172 -4.69 10.47 -7.91
CA ALA A 172 -4.75 9.36 -8.85
C ALA A 172 -6.08 9.34 -9.62
N LEU A 173 -6.01 9.37 -10.94
CA LEU A 173 -7.18 9.35 -11.83
C LEU A 173 -7.50 7.94 -12.34
N ARG A 174 -6.48 7.09 -12.42
CA ARG A 174 -6.55 5.70 -12.93
C ARG A 174 -5.56 4.84 -12.19
N LEU A 175 -5.71 3.53 -12.31
CA LEU A 175 -4.78 2.55 -11.75
C LEU A 175 -4.47 1.48 -12.79
N GLY A 176 -3.23 1.00 -12.82
CA GLY A 176 -2.86 -0.17 -13.60
C GLY A 176 -1.59 -0.82 -13.09
N PRO A 177 -1.27 -2.02 -13.60
CA PRO A 177 -0.01 -2.66 -13.27
C PRO A 177 1.16 -1.83 -13.82
N HIS A 178 2.31 -1.96 -13.16
CA HIS A 178 3.56 -1.36 -13.58
C HIS A 178 4.42 -2.38 -14.34
N ASP A 179 4.00 -2.71 -15.56
CA ASP A 179 4.62 -3.78 -16.36
C ASP A 179 6.13 -3.55 -16.62
N LEU A 180 6.59 -2.29 -16.61
CA LEU A 180 8.03 -1.98 -16.71
C LEU A 180 8.83 -2.44 -15.49
N THR A 181 8.23 -2.43 -14.31
CA THR A 181 8.88 -2.84 -13.05
C THR A 181 8.70 -4.32 -12.77
N ASP A 182 7.51 -4.87 -13.01
CA ASP A 182 7.24 -6.31 -12.86
C ASP A 182 6.26 -6.79 -13.94
N PRO A 183 6.76 -7.19 -15.11
CA PRO A 183 5.90 -7.64 -16.22
C PRO A 183 5.15 -8.92 -15.86
N GLU A 184 5.76 -9.80 -15.06
CA GLU A 184 5.13 -11.04 -14.60
C GLU A 184 3.96 -10.76 -13.65
N PHE A 185 4.06 -9.74 -12.79
CA PHE A 185 2.92 -9.29 -11.99
C PHE A 185 1.78 -8.76 -12.87
N GLY A 186 2.10 -7.98 -13.89
CA GLY A 186 1.11 -7.50 -14.86
C GLY A 186 0.34 -8.64 -15.54
N VAL A 187 1.06 -9.68 -15.98
CA VAL A 187 0.47 -10.89 -16.56
C VAL A 187 -0.43 -11.60 -15.54
N ALA A 188 0.06 -11.82 -14.31
CA ALA A 188 -0.71 -12.47 -13.26
C ALA A 188 -1.98 -11.69 -12.90
N LEU A 189 -1.91 -10.36 -12.84
CA LEU A 189 -3.07 -9.51 -12.51
C LEU A 189 -4.16 -9.60 -13.58
N ARG A 190 -3.75 -9.60 -14.86
CA ARG A 190 -4.68 -9.81 -15.99
C ARG A 190 -5.29 -11.20 -15.98
N ALA A 191 -4.52 -12.23 -15.65
CA ALA A 191 -5.02 -13.59 -15.48
C ALA A 191 -6.03 -13.69 -14.33
N ALA A 192 -5.77 -13.03 -13.20
CA ALA A 192 -6.69 -12.97 -12.06
C ALA A 192 -8.03 -12.32 -12.44
N ALA A 193 -7.98 -11.19 -13.15
CA ALA A 193 -9.19 -10.54 -13.68
C ALA A 193 -9.96 -11.47 -14.62
N ALA A 194 -9.27 -12.16 -15.54
CA ALA A 194 -9.89 -13.12 -16.47
C ALA A 194 -10.53 -14.32 -15.75
N ALA A 195 -10.00 -14.74 -14.60
CA ALA A 195 -10.59 -15.76 -13.73
C ALA A 195 -11.75 -15.24 -12.84
N GLY A 196 -12.13 -13.97 -12.99
CA GLY A 196 -13.21 -13.34 -12.24
C GLY A 196 -12.84 -12.88 -10.83
N VAL A 197 -11.54 -12.69 -10.54
CA VAL A 197 -11.11 -11.94 -9.35
C VAL A 197 -11.47 -10.46 -9.57
N ALA A 198 -12.23 -9.87 -8.65
CA ALA A 198 -12.58 -8.45 -8.74
C ALA A 198 -11.35 -7.57 -8.50
N LEU A 199 -11.14 -6.56 -9.34
CA LEU A 199 -10.09 -5.56 -9.14
C LEU A 199 -10.74 -4.27 -8.66
N LEU A 200 -10.57 -3.96 -7.38
CA LEU A 200 -11.16 -2.81 -6.72
C LEU A 200 -10.07 -1.80 -6.37
N ALA A 201 -10.39 -0.51 -6.39
CA ALA A 201 -9.46 0.53 -6.00
C ALA A 201 -10.17 1.63 -5.22
N VAL A 202 -9.49 2.13 -4.19
CA VAL A 202 -9.91 3.30 -3.42
C VAL A 202 -8.75 4.27 -3.33
N THR A 203 -9.05 5.56 -3.39
CA THR A 203 -8.07 6.62 -3.10
C THR A 203 -8.20 7.05 -1.64
N ALA A 204 -7.07 7.33 -1.00
CA ALA A 204 -7.03 7.94 0.32
C ALA A 204 -6.28 9.28 0.27
N ALA A 205 -6.86 10.30 0.89
CA ALA A 205 -6.26 11.61 1.05
C ALA A 205 -5.67 11.76 2.46
N TRP A 206 -4.55 12.46 2.53
CA TRP A 206 -4.04 13.01 3.78
C TRP A 206 -4.76 14.33 4.04
N THR A 207 -5.53 14.42 5.13
CA THR A 207 -6.23 15.64 5.56
C THR A 207 -5.62 16.18 6.84
#